data_AF-A0A558IW69-F1
#
_entry.id   AF-A0A558IW69-F1
#
_cell.length_a   1.000
_cell.length_b   1.000
_cell.length_c   1.000
_cell.angle_alpha   90.00
_cell.angle_beta   90.00
_cell.angle_gamma   90.00
#
_symmetry.space_group_name_H-M   'P 1'
#
loop_
_entity.id
_entity.type
_entity.pdbx_description
1 polymer ?
#
loop_
_entity_poly.entity_id
_entity_poly.type
_entity_poly.pdbx_seq_one_letter_code
_entity_poly.pdbx_strand_id
1 'polypeptide(L)'
;MNYPVRAGVVHGLLFVLVAGAFILPVVFGSAALLPVPFAAWSSVALAALALVDASYHAFSPTQRPTRGLRALSAVGGVALIAGWLGWLRIYNTIDLVSATPYRIGTFLLAVGAVLSGFCCAIALTHRGAR
;
A
#
# COMPACT_ATOMS: atom_id res chain seq x y z
N MET A 1 -4.03 -13.90 15.89
CA MET A 1 -4.67 -12.61 15.55
C MET A 1 -5.80 -12.82 14.54
N ASN A 2 -6.92 -12.12 14.66
CA ASN A 2 -7.99 -12.13 13.65
C ASN A 2 -7.60 -11.27 12.43
N TYR A 3 -8.31 -11.44 11.30
CA TYR A 3 -7.96 -10.77 10.04
C TYR A 3 -7.91 -9.23 10.14
N PRO A 4 -8.91 -8.54 10.75
CA PRO A 4 -8.87 -7.07 10.83
C PRO A 4 -7.61 -6.55 11.52
N VAL A 5 -7.15 -7.18 12.61
CA VAL A 5 -5.95 -6.72 13.30
C VAL A 5 -4.70 -6.93 12.43
N ARG A 6 -4.58 -8.05 11.71
CA ARG A 6 -3.46 -8.26 10.78
C ARG A 6 -3.48 -7.24 9.64
N ALA A 7 -4.63 -7.03 9.02
CA ALA A 7 -4.82 -6.06 7.94
C ALA A 7 -4.50 -4.64 8.42
N GLY A 8 -4.94 -4.25 9.62
CA GLY A 8 -4.65 -2.95 10.20
C GLY A 8 -3.15 -2.72 10.40
N VAL A 9 -2.43 -3.70 10.92
CA VAL A 9 -0.97 -3.62 11.07
C VAL A 9 -0.28 -3.50 9.71
N VAL A 10 -0.59 -4.39 8.77
CA VAL A 10 0.07 -4.42 7.45
C VAL A 10 -0.21 -3.13 6.68
N HIS A 11 -1.47 -2.68 6.61
CA HIS A 11 -1.80 -1.44 5.91
C HIS A 11 -1.34 -0.19 6.65
N GLY A 12 -1.25 -0.20 7.97
CA GLY A 12 -0.59 0.86 8.73
C GLY A 12 0.89 0.98 8.36
N LEU A 13 1.61 -0.14 8.30
CA LEU A 13 3.02 -0.16 7.87
C LEU A 13 3.18 0.29 6.42
N LEU A 14 2.35 -0.22 5.50
CA LEU A 14 2.37 0.20 4.10
C LEU A 14 2.10 1.71 3.95
N PHE A 15 1.14 2.24 4.71
CA PHE A 15 0.85 3.68 4.71
C PHE A 15 2.05 4.49 5.18
N VAL A 16 2.64 4.16 6.33
CA VAL A 16 3.81 4.87 6.87
C VAL A 16 4.98 4.81 5.89
N LEU A 17 5.20 3.65 5.29
CA LEU A 17 6.33 3.42 4.40
C LEU A 17 6.20 4.23 3.10
N VAL A 18 5.01 4.26 2.50
CA VAL A 18 4.75 5.07 1.29
C VAL A 18 4.68 6.56 1.64
N ALA A 19 4.05 6.92 2.75
CA ALA A 19 3.99 8.32 3.17
C ALA A 19 5.39 8.90 3.44
N GLY A 20 6.23 8.16 4.16
CA GLY A 20 7.57 8.59 4.52
C GLY A 20 8.59 8.53 3.37
N ALA A 21 8.54 7.48 2.55
CA ALA A 21 9.51 7.31 1.47
C ALA A 21 9.11 8.00 0.16
N PHE A 22 7.84 8.40 0.02
CA PHE A 22 7.31 8.94 -1.23
C PHE A 22 6.50 10.24 -1.05
N ILE A 23 5.41 10.23 -0.29
CA ILE A 23 4.50 11.39 -0.23
C ILE A 23 5.19 12.62 0.39
N LEU A 24 5.83 12.46 1.55
CA LEU A 24 6.54 13.56 2.22
C LEU A 24 7.64 14.16 1.34
N PRO A 25 8.53 13.35 0.70
CA PRO A 25 9.49 13.85 -0.27
C PRO A 25 8.87 14.66 -1.41
N VAL A 26 7.81 14.14 -2.02
CA VAL A 26 7.16 14.79 -3.18
C VAL A 26 6.47 16.10 -2.77
N VAL A 27 5.79 16.12 -1.62
CA VAL A 27 5.02 17.29 -1.17
C VAL A 27 5.93 18.39 -0.62
N PHE A 28 6.96 18.02 0.16
CA PHE A 28 7.83 18.97 0.84
C PHE A 28 9.15 19.24 0.12
N GLY A 29 9.37 18.64 -1.06
CA GLY A 29 10.64 18.77 -1.79
C GLY A 29 11.85 18.25 -1.00
N SER A 30 11.62 17.25 -0.13
CA SER A 30 12.62 16.71 0.80
C SER A 30 13.21 15.40 0.28
N ALA A 31 14.35 14.99 0.83
CA ALA A 31 14.91 13.68 0.54
C ALA A 31 14.03 12.56 1.11
N ALA A 32 13.98 11.42 0.42
CA ALA A 32 13.31 10.22 0.94
C ALA A 32 13.92 9.78 2.27
N LEU A 33 13.06 9.50 3.26
CA LEU A 33 13.49 9.01 4.58
C LEU A 33 14.19 7.66 4.51
N LEU A 34 13.94 6.90 3.44
CA LEU A 34 14.58 5.62 3.15
C LEU A 34 15.10 5.63 1.71
N PRO A 35 16.19 4.89 1.43
CA PRO A 35 16.61 4.64 0.06
C PRO A 35 15.45 4.06 -0.77
N VAL A 36 15.18 4.66 -1.94
CA VAL A 36 14.03 4.30 -2.78
C VAL A 36 13.96 2.80 -3.08
N PRO A 37 15.06 2.10 -3.46
CA PRO A 37 14.99 0.66 -3.70
C PRO A 37 14.59 -0.14 -2.45
N PHE A 38 15.07 0.28 -1.27
CA PHE A 38 14.73 -0.38 -0.02
C PHE A 38 13.26 -0.19 0.34
N ALA A 39 12.74 1.04 0.24
CA ALA A 39 11.33 1.33 0.41
C ALA A 39 10.46 0.58 -0.60
N ALA A 40 10.85 0.55 -1.87
CA ALA A 40 10.10 -0.14 -2.91
C ALA A 40 9.96 -1.64 -2.62
N TRP A 41 11.08 -2.34 -2.37
CA TRP A 41 11.04 -3.79 -2.16
C TRP A 41 10.37 -4.20 -0.85
N SER A 42 10.56 -3.43 0.23
CA SER A 42 9.83 -3.67 1.48
C SER A 42 8.34 -3.45 1.32
N SER A 43 7.91 -2.39 0.60
CA SER A 43 6.50 -2.17 0.28
C SER A 43 5.92 -3.28 -0.58
N VAL A 44 6.65 -3.74 -1.61
CA VAL A 44 6.21 -4.81 -2.50
C VAL A 44 6.04 -6.11 -1.71
N ALA A 45 6.99 -6.45 -0.85
CA ALA A 45 6.90 -7.64 0.00
C ALA A 45 5.68 -7.59 0.94
N LEU A 46 5.49 -6.45 1.64
CA LEU A 46 4.34 -6.26 2.53
C LEU A 46 3.00 -6.28 1.76
N ALA A 47 2.95 -5.69 0.57
CA ALA A 47 1.75 -5.70 -0.27
C ALA A 47 1.44 -7.11 -0.80
N ALA A 48 2.45 -7.90 -1.13
CA ALA A 48 2.27 -9.31 -1.50
C ALA A 48 1.73 -10.13 -0.32
N LEU A 49 2.25 -9.91 0.89
CA LEU A 49 1.72 -10.55 2.10
C LEU A 49 0.26 -10.13 2.38
N ALA A 50 -0.06 -8.84 2.19
CA ALA A 50 -1.43 -8.33 2.30
C ALA A 50 -2.38 -9.02 1.31
N LEU A 51 -1.93 -9.24 0.07
CA LEU A 51 -2.68 -9.96 -0.96
C LEU A 51 -2.94 -11.41 -0.55
N VAL A 52 -1.92 -12.13 -0.11
CA VAL A 52 -2.07 -13.53 0.34
C VAL A 52 -3.05 -13.62 1.51
N ASP A 53 -2.92 -12.73 2.51
CA ASP A 53 -3.82 -12.73 3.67
C ASP A 53 -5.26 -12.36 3.29
N ALA A 54 -5.43 -11.38 2.38
CA ALA A 54 -6.73 -10.97 1.86
C ALA A 54 -7.43 -12.08 1.06
N SER A 55 -6.68 -12.84 0.26
CA SER A 55 -7.17 -13.97 -0.54
C SER A 55 -7.55 -15.19 0.31
N TYR A 56 -6.90 -15.38 1.46
CA TYR A 56 -7.14 -16.55 2.30
C TYR A 56 -8.58 -16.62 2.83
N HIS A 57 -9.34 -17.63 2.36
CA HIS A 57 -10.76 -17.83 2.67
C HIS A 57 -11.68 -16.65 2.32
N ALA A 58 -11.30 -15.80 1.37
CA ALA A 58 -12.02 -14.58 1.02
C ALA A 58 -13.53 -14.80 0.74
N PHE A 59 -13.87 -15.93 0.12
CA PHE A 59 -15.24 -16.27 -0.26
C PHE A 59 -15.99 -17.12 0.76
N SER A 60 -15.36 -17.54 1.86
CA SER A 60 -16.03 -18.33 2.88
C SER A 60 -17.16 -17.55 3.57
N PRO A 61 -18.27 -18.20 4.01
CA PRO A 61 -19.37 -17.51 4.69
C PRO A 61 -18.95 -16.82 5.98
N THR A 62 -18.01 -17.43 6.72
CA THR A 62 -17.50 -16.93 8.01
C THR A 62 -16.74 -15.60 7.88
N GLN A 63 -16.22 -15.29 6.69
CA GLN A 63 -15.47 -14.06 6.42
C GLN A 63 -16.33 -12.92 5.87
N ARG A 64 -17.64 -13.12 5.65
CA ARG A 64 -18.58 -12.10 5.16
C ARG A 64 -18.41 -10.72 5.83
N PRO A 65 -18.27 -10.60 7.16
CA PRO A 65 -18.10 -9.30 7.83
C PRO A 65 -16.84 -8.53 7.42
N THR A 66 -15.84 -9.22 6.86
CA THR A 66 -14.52 -8.63 6.49
C THR A 66 -14.29 -8.59 4.98
N ARG A 67 -15.26 -9.01 4.16
CA ARG A 67 -15.09 -9.09 2.69
C ARG A 67 -14.75 -7.75 2.05
N GLY A 68 -15.39 -6.67 2.50
CA GLY A 68 -15.08 -5.32 2.01
C GLY A 68 -13.62 -4.93 2.28
N LEU A 69 -13.16 -5.14 3.52
CA LEU A 69 -11.76 -4.92 3.91
C LEU A 69 -10.80 -5.77 3.06
N ARG A 70 -11.12 -7.04 2.81
CA ARG A 70 -10.32 -7.94 1.95
C ARG A 70 -10.23 -7.44 0.51
N ALA A 71 -11.35 -7.02 -0.07
CA ALA A 71 -11.38 -6.48 -1.43
C ALA A 71 -10.53 -5.20 -1.55
N LEU A 72 -10.69 -4.27 -0.61
CA LEU A 72 -9.89 -3.04 -0.55
C LEU A 72 -8.39 -3.34 -0.33
N SER A 73 -8.08 -4.31 0.54
CA SER A 73 -6.71 -4.74 0.81
C SER A 73 -6.05 -5.28 -0.47
N ALA A 74 -6.78 -6.07 -1.27
CA ALA A 74 -6.29 -6.60 -2.53
C ALA A 74 -6.05 -5.48 -3.57
N VAL A 75 -7.02 -4.57 -3.75
CA VAL A 75 -6.88 -3.44 -4.69
C VAL A 75 -5.71 -2.54 -4.27
N GLY A 76 -5.60 -2.21 -2.98
CA GLY A 76 -4.50 -1.41 -2.44
C GLY A 76 -3.14 -2.09 -2.61
N GLY A 77 -3.06 -3.39 -2.34
CA GLY A 77 -1.84 -4.18 -2.54
C GLY A 77 -1.37 -4.18 -4.00
N VAL A 78 -2.28 -4.42 -4.96
CA VAL A 78 -1.95 -4.37 -6.39
C VAL A 78 -1.50 -2.98 -6.81
N ALA A 79 -2.19 -1.92 -6.37
CA ALA A 79 -1.83 -0.54 -6.68
C ALA A 79 -0.41 -0.22 -6.19
N LEU A 80 -0.05 -0.63 -4.96
CA LEU A 80 1.28 -0.41 -4.41
C LEU A 80 2.37 -1.17 -5.16
N ILE A 81 2.13 -2.43 -5.51
CA ILE A 81 3.10 -3.23 -6.28
C ILE A 81 3.32 -2.59 -7.65
N ALA A 82 2.25 -2.29 -8.37
CA ALA A 82 2.34 -1.68 -9.70
C ALA A 82 2.98 -0.28 -9.64
N GLY A 83 2.66 0.53 -8.63
CA GLY A 83 3.23 1.85 -8.41
C GLY A 83 4.74 1.80 -8.17
N TRP A 84 5.21 0.93 -7.28
CA TRP A 84 6.63 0.77 -6.99
C TRP A 84 7.41 0.16 -8.15
N LEU A 85 6.88 -0.84 -8.86
CA LEU A 85 7.53 -1.39 -10.04
C LEU A 85 7.65 -0.35 -11.17
N GLY A 86 6.63 0.50 -11.34
CA GLY A 86 6.69 1.64 -12.25
C GLY A 86 7.78 2.63 -11.85
N TRP A 87 7.87 2.96 -10.56
CA TRP A 87 8.89 3.86 -10.02
C TRP A 87 10.32 3.32 -10.13
N LEU A 88 10.52 2.03 -9.86
CA LEU A 88 11.83 1.38 -9.97
C LEU A 88 12.38 1.39 -11.41
N ARG A 89 11.51 1.33 -12.42
CA ARG A 89 11.94 1.40 -13.83
C ARG A 89 12.49 2.75 -14.26
N ILE A 90 12.10 3.82 -13.57
CA ILE A 90 12.52 5.20 -13.87
C ILE A 90 13.46 5.77 -12.81
N TYR A 91 13.84 4.95 -11.83
CA TYR A 91 14.76 5.35 -10.78
C TYR A 91 16.15 5.59 -11.38
N ASN A 92 16.80 6.70 -11.03
CA ASN A 92 18.05 7.20 -11.62
C ASN A 92 18.02 7.64 -13.10
N THR A 93 16.84 7.76 -13.72
CA THR A 93 16.71 8.36 -15.05
C THR A 93 16.19 9.79 -14.92
N ILE A 94 17.11 10.76 -14.90
CA ILE A 94 16.86 12.19 -14.57
C ILE A 94 15.88 12.87 -15.55
N ASP A 95 15.74 12.34 -16.77
CA ASP A 95 14.92 12.97 -17.82
C ASP A 95 13.43 12.55 -17.85
N LEU A 96 12.99 11.65 -16.95
CA LEU A 96 11.63 11.09 -16.99
C LEU A 96 10.62 11.74 -16.02
N VAL A 97 10.97 12.84 -15.36
CA VAL A 97 10.14 13.51 -14.32
C VAL A 97 8.79 14.03 -14.82
N SER A 98 8.49 13.95 -16.11
CA SER A 98 7.20 14.32 -16.70
C SER A 98 6.56 13.23 -17.57
N ALA A 99 7.23 12.08 -17.70
CA ALA A 99 6.84 10.99 -18.60
C ALA A 99 5.64 10.20 -18.06
N THR A 100 4.89 9.56 -18.97
CA THR A 100 3.72 8.73 -18.61
C THR A 100 4.00 7.71 -17.50
N PRO A 101 5.14 6.97 -17.47
CA PRO A 101 5.44 6.03 -16.39
C PRO A 101 5.56 6.69 -15.01
N TYR A 102 6.14 7.90 -14.95
CA TYR A 102 6.26 8.68 -13.70
C TYR A 102 4.87 9.05 -13.15
N ARG A 103 3.99 9.55 -14.03
CA ARG A 103 2.62 9.93 -13.65
C ARG A 103 1.81 8.73 -13.15
N ILE A 104 1.88 7.61 -13.87
CA ILE A 104 1.17 6.38 -13.50
C ILE A 104 1.72 5.82 -12.18
N GLY A 105 3.05 5.70 -12.03
CA GLY A 105 3.66 5.20 -10.80
C GLY A 105 3.28 6.05 -9.59
N THR A 106 3.38 7.37 -9.72
CA THR A 106 3.00 8.32 -8.67
C THR A 106 1.52 8.25 -8.30
N PHE A 107 0.64 8.19 -9.30
CA PHE A 107 -0.80 8.01 -9.08
C PHE A 107 -1.11 6.72 -8.33
N LEU A 108 -0.52 5.59 -8.76
CA LEU A 108 -0.73 4.29 -8.13
C LEU A 108 -0.20 4.24 -6.68
N LEU A 109 0.94 4.86 -6.40
CA LEU A 109 1.46 4.99 -5.04
C LEU A 109 0.54 5.84 -4.17
N ALA A 110 0.01 6.95 -4.68
CA ALA A 110 -0.96 7.79 -3.96
C ALA A 110 -2.25 7.03 -3.66
N VAL A 111 -2.83 6.35 -4.65
CA VAL A 111 -4.03 5.51 -4.48
C VAL A 111 -3.76 4.40 -3.46
N GLY A 112 -2.62 3.70 -3.57
CA GLY A 112 -2.23 2.64 -2.65
C GLY A 112 -2.06 3.12 -1.21
N ALA A 113 -1.51 4.32 -1.02
CA ALA A 113 -1.40 4.95 0.30
C ALA A 113 -2.78 5.28 0.89
N VAL A 114 -3.64 5.95 0.12
CA VAL A 114 -5.01 6.30 0.56
C VAL A 114 -5.80 5.05 0.93
N LEU A 115 -5.76 4.01 0.08
CA LEU A 115 -6.42 2.74 0.35
C LEU A 115 -5.85 2.04 1.60
N SER A 116 -4.55 2.13 1.84
CA SER A 116 -3.93 1.60 3.05
C SER A 116 -4.38 2.36 4.30
N GLY A 117 -4.51 3.69 4.22
CA GLY A 117 -5.12 4.50 5.28
C GLY A 117 -6.55 4.07 5.59
N PHE A 118 -7.40 3.90 4.57
CA PHE A 118 -8.77 3.42 4.74
C PHE A 118 -8.84 1.99 5.31
N CYS A 119 -8.03 1.07 4.79
CA CYS A 119 -7.98 -0.31 5.31
C CYS A 119 -7.57 -0.33 6.78
N CYS A 120 -6.60 0.49 7.17
CA CYS A 120 -6.19 0.66 8.56
C CYS A 120 -7.34 1.20 9.42
N ALA A 121 -8.01 2.27 9.00
CA ALA A 121 -9.15 2.85 9.71
C ALA A 121 -10.30 1.85 9.91
N ILE A 122 -10.69 1.13 8.84
CA ILE A 122 -11.73 0.09 8.90
C ILE A 122 -11.31 -1.07 9.81
N ALA A 123 -10.04 -1.48 9.79
CA ALA A 123 -9.53 -2.49 10.70
C ALA A 123 -9.65 -2.07 12.18
N LEU A 124 -9.43 -0.79 12.48
CA LEU A 124 -9.57 -0.24 13.83
C LEU A 124 -11.04 -0.20 14.30
N THR A 125 -12.00 0.11 13.42
CA THR A 125 -13.43 0.09 13.79
C THR A 125 -13.90 -1.33 14.11
N HIS A 126 -13.41 -2.35 13.40
CA HIS A 126 -13.65 -3.75 13.74
C HIS A 126 -13.09 -4.19 15.09
N ARG A 127 -12.07 -3.48 15.60
CA ARG A 127 -11.48 -3.75 16.92
C ARG A 127 -12.27 -3.11 18.06
N GLY A 128 -12.84 -1.92 17.84
CA GLY A 128 -13.65 -1.20 18.84
C GLY A 128 -15.09 -1.70 18.97
N ALA A 129 -15.61 -2.44 17.98
CA ALA A 129 -16.94 -3.03 18.01
C ALA A 129 -17.02 -4.40 18.73
N ARG A 130 -15.95 -4.84 19.38
CA ARG A 130 -15.87 -6.05 20.21
C ARG A 130 -15.53 -5.67 21.64
#